data_AF-A0A7K4WP71-F1
#
_entry.id   AF-A0A7K4WP71-F1
#
_cell.length_a   1.000
_cell.length_b   1.000
_cell.length_c   1.000
_cell.angle_alpha   90.00
_cell.angle_beta   90.00
_cell.angle_gamma   90.00
#
_symmetry.space_group_name_H-M   'P 1'
#
loop_
_entity.id
_entity.type
_entity.pdbx_description
1 polymer ?
#
loop_
_entity_poly.entity_id
_entity_poly.type
_entity_poly.pdbx_seq_one_letter_code
_entity_poly.pdbx_strand_id
1 'polypeptide(L)'
;QTPKRKKDRLQMKEIDPGTEFEYGDVNIQMTSYDMCLVEHFAQYVHRLCNRLSIRVNESYAMPTKTNEVLFLEEKGSKMQLDAVLTTHQRVVQV
;
A
#
# COMPACT_ATOMS: atom_id res chain seq x y z
N GLN A 1 6.08 -32.64 -1.57
CA GLN A 1 6.76 -31.90 -2.64
C GLN A 1 6.33 -30.45 -2.55
N THR A 2 7.17 -29.59 -1.98
CA THR A 2 6.90 -28.15 -1.87
C THR A 2 7.48 -27.45 -3.11
N PRO A 3 6.67 -26.84 -3.99
CA PRO A 3 7.22 -26.20 -5.16
C PRO A 3 7.78 -24.84 -4.77
N LYS A 4 9.06 -24.66 -5.13
CA LYS A 4 9.84 -23.43 -5.03
C LYS A 4 9.10 -22.29 -5.73
N ARG A 5 8.64 -21.26 -4.99
CA ARG A 5 8.22 -19.98 -5.60
C ARG A 5 9.44 -19.22 -6.10
N LYS A 6 10.00 -19.68 -7.23
CA LYS A 6 10.89 -18.89 -8.06
C LYS A 6 10.07 -17.77 -8.65
N LYS A 7 10.50 -16.53 -8.42
CA LYS A 7 10.27 -15.29 -9.19
C LYS A 7 9.49 -15.50 -10.49
N ASP A 8 8.20 -15.79 -10.39
CA ASP A 8 7.31 -15.69 -11.53
C ASP A 8 7.22 -14.18 -11.75
N ARG A 9 7.55 -13.75 -12.97
CA ARG A 9 7.23 -12.39 -13.41
C ARG A 9 5.81 -12.12 -12.93
N LEU A 10 5.57 -11.00 -12.26
CA LEU A 10 4.21 -10.51 -12.00
C LEU A 10 3.51 -10.46 -13.36
N GLN A 11 2.86 -11.55 -13.74
CA GLN A 11 2.01 -11.61 -14.91
C GLN A 11 0.84 -10.75 -14.49
N MET A 12 0.73 -9.58 -15.11
CA MET A 12 -0.41 -8.70 -14.95
C MET A 12 -1.64 -9.56 -15.23
N LYS A 13 -2.35 -9.97 -14.16
CA LYS A 13 -3.62 -10.67 -14.32
C LYS A 13 -4.56 -9.69 -14.99
N GLU A 14 -5.36 -10.21 -15.92
CA GLU A 14 -6.39 -9.41 -16.56
C GLU A 14 -7.29 -8.82 -15.48
N ILE A 15 -7.39 -7.50 -15.47
CA ILE A 15 -8.25 -6.78 -14.53
C ILE A 15 -9.67 -7.06 -15.00
N ASP A 16 -10.45 -7.77 -14.19
CA ASP A 16 -11.86 -8.00 -14.47
C ASP A 16 -12.59 -6.63 -14.43
N PRO A 17 -13.23 -6.18 -15.52
CA PRO A 17 -13.98 -4.93 -15.51
C PRO A 17 -15.29 -5.00 -14.70
N GLY A 18 -15.65 -6.18 -14.19
CA GLY A 18 -16.89 -6.41 -13.44
C GLY A 18 -18.10 -6.54 -14.35
N THR A 19 -19.19 -7.05 -13.76
CA THR A 19 -20.52 -7.14 -14.39
C THR A 19 -21.44 -6.06 -13.79
N GLU A 20 -22.65 -5.86 -14.31
CA GLU A 20 -23.62 -4.87 -13.76
C GLU A 20 -23.94 -5.03 -12.26
N PHE A 21 -23.68 -6.21 -11.68
CA PHE A 21 -23.95 -6.54 -10.27
C PHE A 21 -22.72 -6.93 -9.45
N GLU A 22 -21.55 -7.09 -10.09
CA GLU A 22 -20.32 -7.54 -9.43
C GLU A 22 -19.18 -6.60 -9.80
N TYR A 23 -18.58 -5.97 -8.79
CA TYR A 23 -17.34 -5.22 -8.97
C TYR A 23 -16.20 -6.20 -9.28
N GLY A 24 -15.35 -5.85 -10.24
CA GLY A 24 -14.11 -6.58 -10.51
C GLY A 24 -13.04 -6.34 -9.45
N ASP A 25 -11.78 -6.52 -9.81
CA ASP A 25 -10.66 -6.40 -8.87
C ASP A 25 -10.55 -4.99 -8.27
N VAL A 26 -10.65 -4.88 -6.95
CA VAL A 26 -10.57 -3.61 -6.21
C VAL A 26 -9.26 -3.50 -5.45
N ASN A 27 -8.55 -2.39 -5.66
CA ASN A 27 -7.32 -2.06 -4.94
C ASN A 27 -7.59 -1.16 -3.74
N ILE A 28 -7.42 -1.69 -2.54
CA ILE A 28 -7.48 -0.93 -1.29
C ILE A 28 -6.08 -0.39 -0.99
N GLN A 29 -5.89 0.92 -1.15
CA GLN A 29 -4.64 1.60 -0.83
C GLN A 29 -4.68 2.18 0.58
N MET A 30 -3.70 1.80 1.39
CA MET A 30 -3.51 2.30 2.75
C MET A 30 -2.21 3.09 2.78
N THR A 31 -2.29 4.38 3.12
CA THR A 31 -1.13 5.28 3.15
C THR A 31 -1.06 5.97 4.51
N SER A 32 0.09 5.94 5.17
CA SER A 32 0.32 6.65 6.44
C SER A 32 1.79 6.99 6.62
N TYR A 33 2.10 7.84 7.60
CA TYR A 33 3.46 8.19 8.00
C TYR A 33 4.10 7.14 8.92
N ASP A 34 3.30 6.39 9.69
CA ASP A 34 3.79 5.34 10.57
C ASP A 34 3.72 3.98 9.87
N MET A 35 4.88 3.31 9.74
CA MET A 35 4.98 1.97 9.18
C MET A 35 4.12 0.95 9.93
N CYS A 36 4.17 0.95 11.26
CA CYS A 36 3.56 -0.06 12.11
C CYS A 36 2.03 -0.06 11.96
N LEU A 37 1.43 1.14 11.89
CA LEU A 37 -0.01 1.31 11.73
C LEU A 37 -0.50 0.79 10.38
N VAL A 38 0.21 1.11 9.29
CA VAL A 38 -0.21 0.65 7.94
C VAL A 38 -0.12 -0.87 7.85
N GLU A 39 0.94 -1.47 8.38
CA GLU A 39 1.09 -2.92 8.36
C GLU A 39 0.04 -3.64 9.20
N HIS A 40 -0.22 -3.14 10.42
CA HIS A 40 -1.24 -3.73 11.26
C HIS A 40 -2.62 -3.60 10.60
N PHE A 41 -2.94 -2.44 10.03
CA PHE A 41 -4.21 -2.23 9.36
C PHE A 41 -4.35 -3.11 8.11
N ALA A 42 -3.28 -3.26 7.31
CA ALA A 42 -3.26 -4.16 6.16
C ALA A 42 -3.51 -5.62 6.56
N GLN A 43 -2.89 -6.08 7.66
CA GLN A 43 -3.16 -7.40 8.21
C GLN A 43 -4.60 -7.57 8.67
N TYR A 44 -5.17 -6.53 9.29
CA TYR A 44 -6.57 -6.54 9.74
C TYR A 44 -7.53 -6.66 8.56
N VAL A 45 -7.36 -5.85 7.52
CA VAL A 45 -8.18 -5.89 6.30
C VAL A 45 -8.07 -7.25 5.62
N HIS A 46 -6.85 -7.78 5.46
CA HIS A 46 -6.65 -9.11 4.89
C HIS A 46 -7.41 -10.20 5.67
N ARG A 47 -7.30 -10.20 7.01
CA ARG A 47 -8.04 -11.16 7.87
C ARG A 47 -9.55 -10.96 7.79
N LEU A 48 -10.01 -9.72 7.68
CA LEU A 48 -11.42 -9.40 7.51
C LEU A 48 -11.98 -9.93 6.19
N CYS A 49 -11.26 -9.73 5.08
CA CYS A 49 -11.63 -10.29 3.77
C CYS A 49 -11.73 -11.83 3.84
N ASN A 50 -10.77 -12.49 4.48
CA ASN A 50 -10.82 -13.94 4.69
C ASN A 50 -12.02 -14.38 5.53
N ARG A 51 -12.42 -13.60 6.54
CA ARG A 51 -13.59 -13.89 7.39
C ARG A 51 -14.91 -13.67 6.65
N LEU A 52 -14.96 -12.72 5.73
CA LEU A 52 -16.11 -12.42 4.88
C LEU A 52 -16.18 -13.30 3.63
N SER A 53 -15.27 -14.27 3.48
CA SER A 53 -15.16 -15.13 2.29
C SER A 53 -14.91 -14.36 0.98
N ILE A 54 -14.27 -13.19 1.08
CA ILE A 54 -13.82 -12.41 -0.08
C ILE A 54 -12.43 -12.89 -0.47
N ARG A 55 -12.24 -13.18 -1.77
CA ARG A 55 -10.97 -13.69 -2.29
C ARG A 55 -9.95 -12.55 -2.37
N VAL A 56 -8.87 -12.64 -1.60
CA VAL A 56 -7.75 -11.71 -1.74
C VAL A 56 -6.84 -12.18 -2.87
N ASN A 57 -6.71 -11.38 -3.93
CA ASN A 57 -5.86 -11.71 -5.08
C ASN A 57 -4.38 -11.50 -4.75
N GLU A 58 -4.01 -10.31 -4.29
CA GLU A 58 -2.64 -9.92 -3.97
C GLU A 58 -2.59 -8.93 -2.81
N SER A 59 -1.49 -8.97 -2.05
CA SER A 59 -1.20 -7.95 -1.04
C SER A 59 0.27 -7.59 -1.13
N TYR A 60 0.56 -6.33 -1.44
CA TYR A 60 1.91 -5.86 -1.71
C TYR A 60 2.22 -4.53 -1.05
N ALA A 61 3.52 -4.29 -0.93
CA ALA A 61 4.11 -3.08 -0.40
C ALA A 61 4.52 -2.16 -1.54
N MET A 62 4.13 -0.89 -1.46
CA MET A 62 4.68 0.14 -2.34
C MET A 62 5.98 0.70 -1.73
N PRO A 63 6.95 1.12 -2.56
CA PRO A 63 8.18 1.72 -2.08
C PRO A 63 7.88 2.98 -1.27
N THR A 64 8.58 3.14 -0.16
CA THR A 64 8.40 4.27 0.75
C THR A 64 8.86 5.56 0.10
N LYS A 65 8.07 6.63 0.28
CA LYS A 65 8.45 7.97 -0.17
C LYS A 65 8.96 8.77 1.02
N THR A 66 10.17 9.29 0.91
CA THR A 66 10.77 10.13 1.93
C THR A 66 10.66 11.59 1.49
N ASN A 67 9.98 12.40 2.28
CA ASN A 67 9.75 13.81 2.02
C ASN A 67 10.52 14.65 3.03
N GLU A 68 11.34 15.56 2.53
CA GLU A 68 12.04 16.56 3.34
C GLU A 68 11.12 17.76 3.55
N VAL A 69 10.82 18.07 4.80
CA VAL A 69 10.07 19.26 5.20
C VAL A 69 11.08 20.38 5.43
N LEU A 70 10.98 21.41 4.61
CA LEU A 70 11.83 22.59 4.67
C LEU A 70 11.05 23.73 5.35
N PHE A 71 11.64 24.35 6.35
CA PHE A 71 11.10 25.53 7.02
C PHE A 71 11.84 26.79 6.56
N LEU A 72 11.12 27.90 6.45
CA LEU A 72 11.67 29.22 6.10
C LEU A 72 11.93 30.02 7.37
N GLU A 73 13.18 30.47 7.58
CA GLU A 73 13.52 31.30 8.74
C GLU A 73 12.70 32.62 8.76
N GLU A 74 12.12 32.98 9.91
CA GLU A 74 11.21 34.14 10.04
C GLU A 74 11.83 35.50 9.66
N LYS A 75 13.16 35.62 9.67
CA LYS A 75 13.90 36.85 9.33
C LYS A 75 14.93 36.65 8.22
N GLY A 76 14.87 35.53 7.50
CA GLY A 76 15.83 35.17 6.45
C GLY A 76 15.15 34.61 5.20
N SER A 77 15.88 34.57 4.08
CA SER A 77 15.41 33.95 2.83
C SER A 77 15.90 32.50 2.66
N LYS A 78 16.55 31.92 3.68
CA LYS A 78 17.12 30.57 3.61
C LYS A 78 16.10 29.54 4.08
N MET A 79 15.92 28.50 3.26
CA MET A 79 15.20 27.29 3.66
C MET A 79 16.14 26.39 4.47
N GLN A 80 15.70 25.95 5.63
CA GLN A 80 16.39 24.98 6.49
C GLN A 80 15.60 23.68 6.55
N LEU A 81 16.31 22.56 6.67
CA LEU A 81 15.69 21.25 6.86
C LEU A 81 15.12 21.17 8.28
N ASP A 82 13.81 20.93 8.39
CA ASP A 82 13.10 20.82 9.67
C ASP A 82 12.93 19.35 10.06
N ALA A 83 12.30 18.57 9.18
CA ALA A 83 12.04 17.15 9.44
C ALA A 83 12.08 16.31 8.16
N VAL A 84 12.29 15.01 8.34
CA VAL A 84 12.20 14.01 7.28
C VAL A 84 11.00 13.11 7.59
N LEU A 85 9.97 13.18 6.74
CA LEU A 85 8.76 12.37 6.87
C LEU A 85 8.79 11.20 5.90
N THR A 86 8.61 10.00 6.43
CA THR A 86 8.51 8.78 5.62
C THR A 86 7.04 8.41 5.43
N THR A 87 6.62 8.22 4.19
CA THR A 87 5.28 7.76 3.85
C THR A 87 5.33 6.30 3.42
N HIS A 88 4.59 5.46 4.14
CA HIS A 88 4.45 4.04 3.88
C HIS A 88 3.12 3.75 3.21
N GLN A 89 3.14 2.88 2.20
CA GLN A 89 1.95 2.48 1.48
C GLN A 89 1.85 0.95 1.36
N ARG A 90 0.65 0.43 1.60
CA ARG A 90 0.27 -0.97 1.40
C ARG A 90 -0.94 -1.03 0.50
N VAL A 91 -1.01 -2.06 -0.32
CA VAL A 91 -2.14 -2.31 -1.21
C VAL A 91 -2.64 -3.74 -0.97
N VAL A 92 -3.96 -3.89 -0.83
CA VAL A 92 -4.66 -5.17 -0.79
C VAL A 92 -5.63 -5.19 -1.96
N GLN A 93 -5.44 -6.15 -2.87
CA GLN A 93 -6.31 -6.39 -4.02
C GLN A 93 -7.28 -7.50 -3.66
N VAL A 94 -8.58 -7.19 -3.74
CA VAL A 94 -9.71 -8.10 -3.50
C VAL A 94 -10.53 -8.27 -4.77
#